data_AF-A0A0B3SI63-F1
#
_entry.id   AF-A0A0B3SI63-F1
#
_cell.length_a   1.000
_cell.length_b   1.000
_cell.length_c   1.000
_cell.angle_alpha   90.00
_cell.angle_beta   90.00
_cell.angle_gamma   90.00
#
_symmetry.space_group_name_H-M   'P 1'
#
loop_
_entity.id
_entity.type
_entity.pdbx_description
1 polymer ?
#
loop_
_entity_poly.entity_id
_entity_poly.type
_entity_poly.pdbx_seq_one_letter_code
_entity_poly.pdbx_strand_id
1 'polypeptide(L)'
;MTIDIATSSVVSQACRIMEIGPVASFADGSPQALALAEQYPEARDLVLQSHDWSAARVVAALAPVTVAGLAADPDLAYSYQLPADCLKLWKVHGTGAFRVDGRVIRSETAETLTIRYARQIEREADLGPDLRLAVAQQLAHLLAPVFVGSRTKRDSIEAGLERVLSVARVNDAHSASAHQLDGDAPDTSWVSEALR
;
A
#
# COMPACT_ATOMS: atom_id res chain seq x y z
N MET A 1 -19.33 4.71 0.49
CA MET A 1 -19.56 6.09 0.98
C MET A 1 -18.28 6.85 0.72
N THR A 2 -18.27 7.69 -0.31
CA THR A 2 -17.17 8.59 -0.64
C THR A 2 -16.96 9.53 0.55
N ILE A 3 -15.81 9.42 1.22
CA ILE A 3 -15.43 10.35 2.28
C ILE A 3 -15.49 11.76 1.70
N ASP A 4 -16.14 12.66 2.41
CA ASP A 4 -16.06 14.08 2.13
C ASP A 4 -14.64 14.54 2.52
N ILE A 5 -13.73 14.52 1.54
CA ILE A 5 -12.29 14.81 1.67
C ILE A 5 -12.06 16.17 2.36
N ALA A 6 -13.04 17.08 2.34
CA ALA A 6 -13.05 18.33 3.08
C ALA A 6 -12.83 18.19 4.60
N THR A 7 -13.11 17.02 5.19
CA THR A 7 -12.89 16.73 6.62
C THR A 7 -11.69 15.81 6.88
N SER A 8 -10.96 15.40 5.84
CA SER A 8 -9.83 14.48 5.98
C SER A 8 -8.71 15.12 6.81
N SER A 9 -8.38 14.45 7.92
CA SER A 9 -7.28 14.87 8.78
C SER A 9 -5.93 14.66 8.08
N VAL A 10 -5.85 13.62 7.23
CA VAL A 10 -4.68 13.29 6.41
C VAL A 10 -4.37 14.39 5.41
N VAL A 11 -5.37 14.83 4.66
CA VAL A 11 -5.21 15.90 3.66
C VAL A 11 -4.83 17.22 4.32
N SER A 12 -5.51 17.57 5.42
CA SER A 12 -5.17 18.75 6.22
C SER A 12 -3.71 18.69 6.72
N GLN A 13 -3.24 17.50 7.10
CA GLN A 13 -1.86 17.29 7.52
C GLN A 13 -0.87 17.41 6.35
N ALA A 14 -1.21 16.91 5.16
CA ALA A 14 -0.37 17.06 3.97
C ALA A 14 -0.17 18.55 3.59
N CYS A 15 -1.23 19.37 3.65
CA CYS A 15 -1.12 20.82 3.43
C CYS A 15 -0.16 21.47 4.44
N ARG A 16 -0.23 21.10 5.72
CA ARG A 16 0.71 21.59 6.75
C ARG A 16 2.15 21.17 6.48
N ILE A 17 2.37 19.93 6.03
CA ILE A 17 3.72 19.44 5.67
C ILE A 17 4.31 20.26 4.52
N MET A 18 3.51 20.58 3.50
CA MET A 18 3.91 21.41 2.36
C MET A 18 3.98 22.91 2.67
N GLU A 19 3.52 23.36 3.83
CA GLU A 19 3.40 24.78 4.22
C GLU A 19 2.51 25.60 3.28
N ILE A 20 1.46 24.96 2.75
CA ILE A 20 0.46 25.62 1.91
C ILE A 20 -0.80 25.94 2.70
N GLY A 21 -1.57 26.91 2.22
CA GLY A 21 -2.84 27.29 2.83
C GLY A 21 -3.80 26.10 2.95
N PRO A 22 -4.60 26.02 4.03
CA PRO A 22 -5.59 24.97 4.18
C PRO A 22 -6.62 25.06 3.06
N VAL A 23 -7.11 23.90 2.61
CA VAL A 23 -8.26 23.86 1.71
C VAL A 23 -9.51 24.07 2.57
N ALA A 24 -10.19 25.20 2.41
CA ALA A 24 -11.41 25.50 3.16
C ALA A 24 -12.56 24.54 2.81
N SER A 25 -12.65 24.15 1.53
CA SER A 25 -13.55 23.13 1.02
C SER A 25 -13.00 22.56 -0.29
N PHE A 26 -13.09 21.24 -0.46
CA PHE A 26 -12.74 20.59 -1.72
C PHE A 26 -13.78 20.84 -2.83
N ALA A 27 -14.95 21.35 -2.48
CA ALA A 27 -16.00 21.74 -3.41
C ALA A 27 -15.77 23.10 -4.08
N ASP A 28 -14.80 23.90 -3.59
CA ASP A 28 -14.52 25.22 -4.14
C ASP A 28 -13.82 25.14 -5.52
N GLY A 29 -13.49 23.93 -5.99
CA GLY A 29 -12.98 23.68 -7.34
C GLY A 29 -11.60 24.26 -7.61
N SER A 30 -10.85 24.63 -6.57
CA SER A 30 -9.51 25.18 -6.73
C SER A 30 -8.56 24.13 -7.32
N PRO A 31 -7.54 24.52 -8.12
CA PRO A 31 -6.54 23.58 -8.65
C PRO A 31 -5.87 22.74 -7.55
N GLN A 32 -5.66 23.34 -6.37
CA GLN A 32 -5.13 22.66 -5.20
C GLN A 32 -6.07 21.57 -4.67
N ALA A 33 -7.37 21.89 -4.52
CA ALA A 33 -8.37 20.92 -4.07
C ALA A 33 -8.51 19.76 -5.05
N LEU A 34 -8.53 20.03 -6.36
CA LEU A 34 -8.61 18.98 -7.38
C LEU A 34 -7.38 18.05 -7.33
N ALA A 35 -6.18 18.63 -7.26
CA ALA A 35 -4.95 17.84 -7.18
C ALA A 35 -4.88 16.97 -5.91
N LEU A 36 -5.29 17.52 -4.76
CA LEU A 36 -5.33 16.76 -3.50
C LEU A 36 -6.38 15.64 -3.54
N ALA A 37 -7.55 15.87 -4.13
CA ALA A 37 -8.59 14.84 -4.26
C ALA A 37 -8.17 13.70 -5.21
N GLU A 38 -7.50 14.05 -6.31
CA GLU A 38 -6.98 13.08 -7.28
C GLU A 38 -5.84 12.24 -6.70
N GLN A 39 -4.89 12.88 -6.00
CA GLN A 39 -3.69 12.21 -5.51
C GLN A 39 -3.86 11.50 -4.17
N TYR A 40 -4.92 11.80 -3.40
CA TYR A 40 -5.13 11.15 -2.10
C TYR A 40 -5.31 9.62 -2.19
N PRO A 41 -6.17 9.06 -3.08
CA PRO A 41 -6.29 7.61 -3.24
C PRO A 41 -4.96 6.96 -3.64
N GLU A 42 -4.21 7.60 -4.55
CA GLU A 42 -2.90 7.11 -5.01
C GLU A 42 -1.89 7.08 -3.87
N ALA A 43 -1.75 8.18 -3.12
CA ALA A 43 -0.87 8.27 -1.97
C ALA A 43 -1.18 7.20 -0.91
N ARG A 44 -2.47 6.96 -0.66
CA ARG A 44 -2.94 5.95 0.27
C ARG A 44 -2.55 4.55 -0.21
N ASP A 45 -2.85 4.21 -1.45
CA ASP A 45 -2.65 2.87 -1.98
C ASP A 45 -1.14 2.56 -2.11
N LEU A 46 -0.31 3.55 -2.47
CA LEU A 46 1.16 3.47 -2.43
C LEU A 46 1.71 3.13 -1.04
N VAL A 47 1.20 3.78 0.00
CA VAL A 47 1.61 3.47 1.39
C VAL A 47 1.15 2.05 1.76
N LEU A 48 -0.10 1.70 1.51
CA LEU A 48 -0.67 0.40 1.88
C LEU A 48 0.02 -0.79 1.17
N GLN A 49 0.52 -0.61 -0.06
CA GLN A 49 1.27 -1.66 -0.76
C GLN A 49 2.78 -1.68 -0.44
N SER A 50 3.29 -0.68 0.26
CA SER A 50 4.72 -0.54 0.54
C SER A 50 5.26 -1.56 1.55
N HIS A 51 4.39 -2.13 2.37
CA HIS A 51 4.72 -3.13 3.39
C HIS A 51 3.48 -3.98 3.71
N ASP A 52 3.66 -5.15 4.32
CA ASP A 52 2.54 -6.02 4.71
C ASP A 52 1.93 -5.56 6.04
N TRP A 53 1.36 -4.35 6.04
CA TRP A 53 0.80 -3.71 7.24
C TRP A 53 -0.30 -4.55 7.88
N SER A 54 -0.24 -4.73 9.20
CA SER A 54 -1.25 -5.46 9.97
C SER A 54 -2.69 -4.98 9.70
N ALA A 55 -2.91 -3.68 9.52
CA ALA A 55 -4.23 -3.08 9.26
C ALA A 55 -4.83 -3.45 7.89
N ALA A 56 -3.98 -3.70 6.89
CA ALA A 56 -4.36 -4.01 5.51
C ALA A 56 -4.16 -5.49 5.16
N ARG A 57 -3.52 -6.27 6.03
CA ARG A 57 -3.27 -7.68 5.81
C ARG A 57 -4.57 -8.48 5.81
N VAL A 58 -4.79 -9.25 4.74
CA VAL A 58 -5.91 -10.19 4.64
C VAL A 58 -5.38 -11.53 4.15
N VAL A 59 -5.91 -12.62 4.73
CA VAL A 59 -5.75 -13.97 4.21
C VAL A 59 -7.07 -14.42 3.60
N ALA A 60 -7.05 -14.85 2.33
CA ALA A 60 -8.24 -15.30 1.62
C ALA A 60 -8.01 -16.64 0.93
N ALA A 61 -9.06 -17.45 0.86
CA ALA A 61 -9.10 -18.69 0.11
C ALA A 61 -9.78 -18.44 -1.25
N LEU A 62 -9.08 -18.75 -2.34
CA LEU A 62 -9.55 -18.56 -3.71
C LEU A 62 -9.88 -19.91 -4.33
N ALA A 63 -11.11 -20.05 -4.84
CA ALA A 63 -11.49 -21.19 -5.67
C ALA A 63 -11.02 -20.97 -7.13
N PRO A 64 -10.73 -22.04 -7.88
CA PRO A 64 -10.40 -21.93 -9.30
C PRO A 64 -11.59 -21.37 -10.08
N VAL A 65 -11.29 -20.53 -11.07
CA VAL A 65 -12.26 -19.86 -11.93
C VAL A 65 -11.89 -20.00 -13.40
N THR A 66 -12.90 -20.00 -14.27
CA THR A 66 -12.71 -19.85 -15.71
C THR A 66 -12.82 -18.37 -16.07
N VAL A 67 -11.73 -17.78 -16.55
CA VAL A 67 -11.69 -16.36 -16.95
C VAL A 67 -12.01 -16.25 -18.43
N ALA A 68 -13.09 -15.56 -18.77
CA ALA A 68 -13.51 -15.37 -20.16
C ALA A 68 -12.42 -14.65 -20.97
N GLY A 69 -12.12 -15.16 -22.17
CA GLY A 69 -11.10 -14.60 -23.07
C GLY A 69 -9.66 -14.95 -22.70
N LEU A 70 -9.43 -15.68 -21.60
CA LEU A 70 -8.11 -16.14 -21.21
C LEU A 70 -7.91 -17.60 -21.64
N ALA A 71 -6.96 -17.85 -22.54
CA ALA A 71 -6.60 -19.21 -22.90
C ALA A 71 -5.94 -19.93 -21.69
N ALA A 72 -6.20 -21.24 -21.58
CA ALA A 72 -5.51 -22.10 -20.63
C ALA A 72 -4.02 -22.15 -20.98
N ASP A 73 -3.18 -21.90 -19.98
CA ASP A 73 -1.72 -22.06 -20.11
C ASP A 73 -1.41 -23.54 -19.87
N PRO A 74 -0.71 -24.24 -20.77
CA PRO A 74 -0.44 -25.67 -20.61
C PRO A 74 0.41 -25.97 -19.37
N ASP A 75 1.25 -25.04 -18.92
CA ASP A 75 2.09 -25.21 -17.72
C ASP A 75 1.35 -24.78 -16.44
N LEU A 76 0.34 -23.90 -16.55
CA LEU A 76 -0.43 -23.37 -15.42
C LEU A 76 -1.94 -23.33 -15.77
N ALA A 77 -2.54 -24.52 -15.82
CA ALA A 77 -3.88 -24.74 -16.37
C ALA A 77 -5.02 -24.08 -15.58
N TYR A 78 -4.83 -23.79 -14.29
CA TYR A 78 -5.86 -23.27 -13.40
C TYR A 78 -5.68 -21.78 -13.16
N SER A 79 -6.80 -21.05 -13.07
CA SER A 79 -6.81 -19.60 -12.87
C SER A 79 -7.60 -19.24 -11.63
N TYR A 80 -7.18 -18.18 -10.93
CA TYR A 80 -7.77 -17.70 -9.69
C TYR A 80 -7.87 -16.18 -9.76
N GLN A 81 -9.05 -15.63 -9.51
CA GLN A 81 -9.27 -14.18 -9.58
C GLN A 81 -8.81 -13.53 -8.27
N LEU A 82 -7.95 -12.50 -8.36
CA LEU A 82 -7.60 -11.70 -7.18
C LEU A 82 -8.83 -10.90 -6.68
N PRO A 83 -9.06 -10.82 -5.36
CA PRO A 83 -10.12 -10.00 -4.77
C PRO A 83 -10.07 -8.56 -5.29
N ALA A 84 -11.23 -7.93 -5.52
CA ALA A 84 -11.32 -6.60 -6.13
C ALA A 84 -10.51 -5.53 -5.38
N ASP A 85 -10.48 -5.63 -4.04
CA ASP A 85 -9.76 -4.76 -3.12
C ASP A 85 -8.27 -5.13 -2.95
N CYS A 86 -7.75 -6.14 -3.64
CA CYS A 86 -6.34 -6.50 -3.55
C CYS A 86 -5.46 -5.44 -4.22
N LEU A 87 -4.67 -4.73 -3.41
CA LEU A 87 -3.63 -3.79 -3.87
C LEU A 87 -2.34 -4.52 -4.22
N LYS A 88 -1.90 -5.45 -3.38
CA LYS A 88 -0.67 -6.20 -3.59
C LYS A 88 -0.75 -7.59 -2.99
N LEU A 89 -0.42 -8.59 -3.80
CA LEU A 89 -0.25 -9.97 -3.35
C LEU A 89 1.11 -10.10 -2.65
N TRP A 90 1.12 -10.58 -1.41
CA TRP A 90 2.35 -10.78 -0.64
C TRP A 90 2.78 -12.24 -0.60
N LYS A 91 1.83 -13.17 -0.51
CA LYS A 91 2.13 -14.59 -0.40
C LYS A 91 1.02 -15.43 -1.01
N VAL A 92 1.41 -16.49 -1.71
CA VAL A 92 0.53 -17.63 -2.01
C VAL A 92 1.02 -18.78 -1.14
N HIS A 93 0.12 -19.36 -0.37
CA HIS A 93 0.40 -20.54 0.45
C HIS A 93 0.22 -21.80 -0.40
N GLY A 94 1.17 -22.72 -0.30
CA GLY A 94 1.21 -23.95 -1.07
C GLY A 94 2.60 -24.21 -1.64
N THR A 95 2.79 -25.38 -2.25
CA THR A 95 4.07 -25.81 -2.85
C THR A 95 4.06 -25.82 -4.37
N GLY A 96 2.91 -25.52 -4.99
CA GLY A 96 2.76 -25.58 -6.45
C GLY A 96 3.31 -24.34 -7.16
N ALA A 97 3.68 -24.52 -8.42
CA ALA A 97 4.04 -23.43 -9.32
C ALA A 97 2.85 -22.49 -9.53
N PHE A 98 3.12 -21.19 -9.49
CA PHE A 98 2.14 -20.16 -9.81
C PHE A 98 2.80 -18.96 -10.48
N ARG A 99 2.00 -18.20 -11.23
CA ARG A 99 2.38 -16.92 -11.84
C ARG A 99 1.22 -15.95 -11.72
N VAL A 100 1.51 -14.68 -11.51
CA VAL A 100 0.49 -13.62 -11.48
C VAL A 100 0.48 -12.90 -12.83
N ASP A 101 -0.64 -12.98 -13.54
CA ASP A 101 -0.87 -12.33 -14.82
C ASP A 101 -1.95 -11.25 -14.63
N GLY A 102 -1.53 -10.00 -14.41
CA GLY A 102 -2.45 -8.89 -14.12
C GLY A 102 -3.22 -9.12 -12.82
N ARG A 103 -4.54 -9.32 -12.91
CA ARG A 103 -5.43 -9.59 -11.75
C ARG A 103 -5.77 -11.08 -11.56
N VAL A 104 -5.09 -11.97 -12.26
CA VAL A 104 -5.33 -13.42 -12.22
C VAL A 104 -4.06 -14.12 -11.75
N ILE A 105 -4.20 -15.03 -10.79
CA ILE A 105 -3.14 -15.99 -10.45
C ILE A 105 -3.37 -17.23 -11.29
N ARG A 106 -2.36 -17.67 -12.02
CA ARG A 106 -2.33 -18.98 -12.67
C ARG A 106 -1.57 -19.97 -11.82
N SER A 107 -2.06 -21.20 -11.73
CA SER A 107 -1.39 -22.29 -11.00
C SER A 107 -1.52 -23.61 -11.74
N GLU A 108 -0.58 -24.50 -11.47
CA GLU A 108 -0.61 -25.89 -11.95
C GLU A 108 -1.66 -26.76 -11.21
N THR A 109 -2.11 -26.33 -10.01
CA THR A 109 -3.01 -27.11 -9.16
C THR A 109 -4.44 -26.54 -9.20
N ALA A 110 -5.44 -27.43 -9.15
CA ALA A 110 -6.88 -27.09 -9.10
C ALA A 110 -7.41 -26.81 -7.68
N GLU A 111 -6.55 -26.91 -6.67
CA GLU A 111 -6.92 -26.79 -5.26
C GLU A 111 -7.16 -25.34 -4.87
N THR A 112 -7.95 -25.13 -3.82
CA THR A 112 -8.18 -23.80 -3.26
C THR A 112 -6.86 -23.16 -2.85
N LEU A 113 -6.50 -22.04 -3.46
CA LEU A 113 -5.30 -21.29 -3.11
C LEU A 113 -5.57 -20.39 -1.91
N THR A 114 -4.75 -20.54 -0.86
CA THR A 114 -4.77 -19.58 0.25
C THR A 114 -3.74 -18.50 -0.03
N ILE A 115 -4.15 -17.24 -0.01
CA ILE A 115 -3.29 -16.09 -0.30
C ILE A 115 -3.25 -15.11 0.86
N ARG A 116 -2.14 -14.39 1.00
CA ARG A 116 -2.00 -13.20 1.84
C ARG A 116 -1.76 -11.99 0.96
N TYR A 117 -2.54 -10.94 1.16
CA TYR A 117 -2.48 -9.73 0.35
C TYR A 117 -2.77 -8.47 1.20
N ALA A 118 -2.35 -7.32 0.70
CA ALA A 118 -2.76 -6.01 1.21
C ALA A 118 -4.07 -5.59 0.55
N ARG A 119 -5.12 -5.41 1.35
CA ARG A 119 -6.40 -4.88 0.89
C ARG A 119 -6.39 -3.35 0.80
N GLN A 120 -7.24 -2.81 -0.05
CA GLN A 120 -7.54 -1.39 -0.10
C GLN A 120 -8.38 -1.00 1.13
N ILE A 121 -8.00 0.09 1.77
CA ILE A 121 -8.75 0.67 2.91
C ILE A 121 -9.33 2.00 2.46
N GLU A 122 -10.64 2.07 2.26
CA GLU A 122 -11.26 3.33 1.86
C GLU A 122 -11.45 4.29 3.03
N ARG A 123 -11.77 3.76 4.21
CA ARG A 123 -12.13 4.58 5.37
C ARG A 123 -10.88 5.07 6.11
N GLU A 124 -10.67 6.39 6.16
CA GLU A 124 -9.55 7.00 6.90
C GLU A 124 -9.54 6.61 8.40
N ALA A 125 -10.70 6.36 8.99
CA ALA A 125 -10.81 5.91 10.38
C ALA A 125 -10.22 4.51 10.63
N ASP A 126 -10.12 3.68 9.60
CA ASP A 126 -9.54 2.33 9.68
C ASP A 126 -8.01 2.36 9.54
N LEU A 127 -7.45 3.51 9.13
CA LEU A 127 -6.01 3.73 9.13
C LEU A 127 -5.55 4.09 10.54
N GLY A 128 -4.60 3.32 11.07
CA GLY A 128 -3.91 3.66 12.31
C GLY A 128 -3.21 5.03 12.23
N PRO A 129 -2.88 5.66 13.38
CA PRO A 129 -2.29 6.99 13.41
C PRO A 129 -0.99 7.10 12.59
N ASP A 130 -0.12 6.09 12.66
CA ASP A 130 1.14 6.06 11.92
C ASP A 130 0.91 5.96 10.41
N LEU A 131 -0.05 5.12 9.98
CA LEU A 131 -0.44 5.02 8.57
C LEU A 131 -1.06 6.32 8.06
N ARG A 132 -1.92 6.98 8.84
CA ARG A 132 -2.48 8.30 8.46
C ARG A 132 -1.38 9.33 8.24
N LEU A 133 -0.37 9.37 9.11
CA LEU A 133 0.77 10.26 8.95
C LEU A 133 1.62 9.90 7.73
N ALA A 134 1.84 8.61 7.49
CA ALA A 134 2.56 8.12 6.31
C ALA A 134 1.84 8.51 5.01
N VAL A 135 0.52 8.35 4.94
CA VAL A 135 -0.29 8.78 3.79
C VAL A 135 -0.24 10.30 3.62
N ALA A 136 -0.28 11.08 4.71
CA ALA A 136 -0.14 12.53 4.63
C ALA A 136 1.22 12.96 4.06
N GLN A 137 2.31 12.31 4.49
CA GLN A 137 3.65 12.54 3.95
C GLN A 137 3.78 12.09 2.49
N GLN A 138 3.22 10.94 2.12
CA GLN A 138 3.21 10.46 0.74
C GLN A 138 2.45 11.42 -0.18
N LEU A 139 1.29 11.89 0.25
CA LEU A 139 0.50 12.87 -0.48
C LEU A 139 1.26 14.19 -0.64
N ALA A 140 1.89 14.67 0.43
CA ALA A 140 2.74 15.85 0.37
C ALA A 140 3.91 15.65 -0.60
N HIS A 141 4.55 14.49 -0.60
CA HIS A 141 5.66 14.17 -1.50
C HIS A 141 5.23 14.18 -2.98
N LEU A 142 4.10 13.55 -3.32
CA LEU A 142 3.58 13.54 -4.69
C LEU A 142 3.25 14.94 -5.22
N LEU A 143 2.76 15.82 -4.33
CA LEU A 143 2.31 17.16 -4.68
C LEU A 143 3.37 18.25 -4.51
N ALA A 144 4.47 17.95 -3.82
CA ALA A 144 5.53 18.93 -3.56
C ALA A 144 6.14 19.52 -4.84
N PRO A 145 6.38 18.78 -5.95
CA PRO A 145 6.88 19.36 -7.19
C PRO A 145 5.97 20.45 -7.79
N VAL A 146 4.67 20.41 -7.49
CA VAL A 146 3.67 21.35 -8.02
C VAL A 146 3.51 22.56 -7.11
N PHE A 147 3.42 22.35 -5.80
CA PHE A 147 3.04 23.42 -4.85
C PHE A 147 4.20 23.95 -3.99
N VAL A 148 5.35 23.27 -3.96
CA VAL A 148 6.49 23.65 -3.11
C VAL A 148 7.67 24.11 -3.98
N GLY A 149 7.87 25.43 -4.06
CA GLY A 149 8.95 26.02 -4.84
C GLY A 149 10.36 25.73 -4.29
N SER A 150 10.51 25.69 -2.96
CA SER A 150 11.80 25.49 -2.30
C SER A 150 12.31 24.05 -2.48
N ARG A 151 13.49 23.90 -3.10
CA ARG A 151 14.16 22.59 -3.24
C ARG A 151 14.48 21.97 -1.88
N THR A 152 15.07 22.73 -0.96
CA THR A 152 15.38 22.26 0.40
C THR A 152 14.14 21.73 1.11
N LYS A 153 12.98 22.35 0.91
CA LYS A 153 11.72 21.88 1.50
C LYS A 153 11.27 20.56 0.86
N ARG A 154 11.37 20.42 -0.46
CA ARG A 154 11.07 19.16 -1.17
C ARG A 154 11.96 18.01 -0.68
N ASP A 155 13.26 18.25 -0.57
CA ASP A 155 14.22 17.27 -0.03
C ASP A 155 13.85 16.89 1.42
N SER A 156 13.39 17.85 2.24
CA SER A 156 12.95 17.57 3.61
C SER A 156 11.66 16.74 3.71
N ILE A 157 10.75 16.89 2.73
CA ILE A 157 9.50 16.12 2.65
C ILE A 157 9.83 14.68 2.27
N GLU A 158 10.71 14.47 1.29
CA GLU A 158 11.21 13.14 0.90
C GLU A 158 11.87 12.42 2.07
N ALA A 159 12.85 13.05 2.73
CA ALA A 159 13.46 12.50 3.95
C ALA A 159 12.45 12.31 5.10
N GLY A 160 11.39 13.12 5.12
CA GLY A 160 10.27 13.01 6.05
C GLY A 160 9.47 11.73 5.87
N LEU A 161 9.13 11.41 4.62
CA LEU A 161 8.39 10.22 4.22
C LEU A 161 9.15 8.95 4.61
N GLU A 162 10.44 8.86 4.28
CA GLU A 162 11.27 7.69 4.62
C GLU A 162 11.29 7.43 6.12
N ARG A 163 11.44 8.49 6.92
CA ARG A 163 11.46 8.39 8.39
C ARG A 163 10.12 7.92 8.95
N VAL A 164 9.02 8.47 8.48
CA VAL A 164 7.68 8.09 8.94
C VAL A 164 7.37 6.64 8.57
N LEU A 165 7.70 6.21 7.35
CA LEU A 165 7.54 4.81 6.94
C LEU A 165 8.41 3.86 7.79
N SER A 166 9.65 4.24 8.08
CA SER A 166 10.53 3.46 8.95
C SER A 166 9.95 3.28 10.35
N VAL A 167 9.51 4.36 11.00
CA VAL A 167 8.88 4.31 12.33
C VAL A 167 7.59 3.50 12.30
N ALA A 168 6.74 3.71 11.28
CA ALA A 168 5.49 2.97 11.14
C ALA A 168 5.75 1.46 11.01
N ARG A 169 6.75 1.03 10.22
CA ARG A 169 7.13 -0.39 10.08
C ARG A 169 7.58 -0.99 11.41
N VAL A 170 8.43 -0.27 12.14
CA VAL A 170 8.88 -0.71 13.47
C VAL A 170 7.70 -0.87 14.42
N ASN A 171 6.79 0.11 14.46
CA ASN A 171 5.61 0.04 15.34
C ASN A 171 4.66 -1.09 14.93
N ASP A 172 4.43 -1.29 13.64
CA ASP A 172 3.58 -2.37 13.13
C ASP A 172 4.17 -3.75 13.47
N ALA A 173 5.50 -3.91 13.40
CA ALA A 173 6.17 -5.15 13.75
C ALA A 173 5.96 -5.57 15.23
N HIS A 174 5.80 -4.60 16.15
CA HIS A 174 5.50 -4.91 17.57
C HIS A 174 4.11 -5.52 17.76
N SER A 175 3.22 -5.45 16.76
CA SER A 175 1.91 -6.10 16.81
C SER A 175 1.96 -7.61 16.52
N ALA A 176 3.13 -8.12 16.12
CA ALA A 176 3.38 -9.53 15.87
C ALA A 176 4.28 -10.16 16.96
N SER A 177 4.19 -11.48 17.12
CA SER A 177 5.16 -12.21 17.95
C SER A 177 6.55 -12.15 17.30
N ALA A 178 7.61 -12.33 18.09
CA ALA A 178 8.99 -12.34 17.59
C ALA A 178 9.28 -13.42 16.53
N HIS A 179 8.36 -14.38 16.35
CA HIS A 179 8.42 -15.29 15.22
C HIS A 179 8.04 -14.53 13.94
N GLN A 180 9.02 -14.22 13.11
CA GLN A 180 8.85 -13.47 11.87
C GLN A 180 7.96 -14.25 10.89
N LEU A 181 6.69 -13.82 10.75
CA LEU A 181 5.71 -14.40 9.80
C LEU A 181 5.71 -13.66 8.46
N ASP A 182 6.40 -12.52 8.40
CA ASP A 182 6.26 -11.53 7.32
C ASP A 182 7.07 -11.87 6.07
N GLY A 183 7.99 -12.84 6.16
CA GLY A 183 8.67 -13.39 4.97
C GLY A 183 9.68 -12.48 4.30
N ASP A 184 10.01 -11.33 4.91
CA ASP A 184 11.31 -10.70 4.66
C ASP A 184 12.35 -11.71 5.16
N ALA A 185 13.11 -12.28 4.22
CA ALA A 185 14.33 -12.97 4.62
C ALA A 185 15.11 -11.99 5.53
N PRO A 186 15.69 -12.44 6.66
CA PRO A 186 16.64 -11.59 7.36
C PRO A 186 17.61 -11.11 6.29
N ASP A 187 17.82 -9.80 6.22
CA ASP A 187 18.88 -9.24 5.40
C ASP A 187 20.16 -9.98 5.82
N THR A 188 20.52 -11.02 5.07
CA THR A 188 21.82 -11.65 5.13
C THR A 188 22.76 -10.67 4.47
N SER A 189 22.88 -9.50 5.10
CA SER A 189 24.02 -8.64 4.96
C SER A 189 25.19 -9.53 5.33
N TRP A 190 25.94 -9.90 4.30
CA TRP A 190 27.29 -10.46 4.29
C TRP A 190 28.20 -10.07 5.48
N VAL A 191 27.93 -8.93 6.13
CA VAL A 191 28.56 -8.48 7.37
C VAL A 191 28.33 -9.44 8.55
N SER A 192 27.19 -10.13 8.61
CA SER A 192 26.83 -11.07 9.68
C SER A 192 27.45 -12.47 9.50
N GLU A 193 27.85 -12.82 8.28
CA GLU A 193 28.49 -14.11 7.96
C GLU A 193 30.01 -14.07 8.23
N ALA A 194 30.62 -12.87 8.20
CA ALA A 194 32.05 -12.68 8.43
C ALA A 194 32.49 -12.72 9.91
N LEU A 195 31.55 -12.84 10.85
CA LEU A 195 31.83 -12.87 12.30
C LEU A 195 31.48 -14.21 12.96
N ARG A 196 31.27 -15.28 12.16
CA ARG A 196 31.06 -16.64 12.67
C ARG A 196 32.25 -17.54 12.41
#